data_AF-A0A2V5TDJ8-F1
#
_entry.id   AF-A0A2V5TDJ8-F1
#
_cell.length_a   1.000
_cell.length_b   1.000
_cell.length_c   1.000
_cell.angle_alpha   90.00
_cell.angle_beta   90.00
_cell.angle_gamma   90.00
#
_symmetry.space_group_name_H-M   'P 1'
#
loop_
_entity.id
_entity.type
_entity.pdbx_description
1 polymer ?
#
loop_
_entity_poly.entity_id
_entity_poly.type
_entity_poly.pdbx_seq_one_letter_code
_entity_poly.pdbx_strand_id
1 'polypeptide(L)'
;MALRERSWEWSATPRSIARARARVAEAGLCNVSFAQSDVHQIQSSKPFDAAVGRFILMWLPDPVSVLRSVSQLVRPGGVVAFHEPYWVPVLSLLAPLPLWSATASLIHEAFQRSGANMEL
;
A
#
# COMPACT_ATOMS: atom_id res chain seq x y z
N MET A 1 14.51 26.06 19.19
CA MET A 1 14.03 26.66 17.93
C MET A 1 13.48 25.54 17.07
N ALA A 2 12.19 25.62 16.75
CA ALA A 2 11.31 24.51 16.40
C ALA A 2 11.77 23.65 15.21
N LEU A 3 11.80 22.34 15.43
CA LEU A 3 11.84 21.34 14.38
C LEU A 3 10.52 21.43 13.62
N ARG A 4 10.57 21.85 12.35
CA ARG A 4 9.46 21.71 11.41
C ARG A 4 9.13 20.22 11.30
N GLU A 5 8.03 19.79 11.92
CA GLU A 5 7.36 18.55 11.60
C GLU A 5 7.02 18.57 10.11
N ARG A 6 7.81 17.86 9.30
CA ARG A 6 7.42 17.52 7.94
C ARG A 6 6.39 16.41 8.08
N SER A 7 5.11 16.77 8.14
CA SER A 7 4.02 15.84 7.93
C SER A 7 4.11 15.35 6.49
N TRP A 8 4.59 14.12 6.30
CA TRP A 8 4.52 13.46 5.01
C TRP A 8 3.07 13.00 4.83
N GLU A 9 2.26 13.81 4.18
CA GLU A 9 0.87 13.49 3.84
C GLU A 9 0.87 12.46 2.69
N TRP A 10 1.06 11.18 3.03
CA TRP A 10 0.99 10.06 2.09
C TRP A 10 -0.47 9.79 1.70
N SER A 11 -1.06 10.70 0.92
CA SER A 11 -2.31 10.44 0.21
C SER A 11 -2.02 10.00 -1.22
N ALA A 12 -2.93 9.24 -1.84
CA ALA A 12 -2.88 8.94 -3.27
C ALA A 12 -2.82 10.25 -4.06
N THR A 13 -1.62 10.63 -4.49
CA THR A 13 -1.42 11.94 -5.10
C THR A 13 -2.19 12.04 -6.43
N PRO A 14 -2.75 13.21 -6.79
CA PRO A 14 -3.42 13.41 -8.09
C PRO A 14 -2.55 12.97 -9.27
N ARG A 15 -1.22 13.05 -9.13
CA ARG A 15 -0.23 12.57 -10.10
C ARG A 15 -0.28 11.06 -10.33
N SER A 16 -0.50 10.25 -9.29
CA SER A 16 -0.60 8.79 -9.40
C SER A 16 -1.84 8.37 -10.19
N ILE A 17 -2.99 8.99 -9.91
CA ILE A 17 -4.24 8.77 -10.63
C ILE A 17 -4.10 9.22 -12.09
N ALA A 18 -3.52 10.40 -12.35
CA ALA A 18 -3.27 10.87 -13.72
C ALA A 18 -2.40 9.88 -14.52
N ARG A 19 -1.34 9.34 -13.92
CA ARG A 19 -0.49 8.31 -14.55
C ARG A 19 -1.25 7.03 -14.83
N ALA A 20 -2.12 6.58 -13.92
CA ALA A 20 -2.92 5.39 -14.11
C ALA A 20 -3.99 5.57 -15.21
N ARG A 21 -4.63 6.74 -15.27
CA ARG A 21 -5.56 7.10 -16.36
C ARG A 21 -4.88 7.08 -17.72
N ALA A 22 -3.68 7.63 -17.84
CA ALA A 22 -2.91 7.59 -19.08
C ALA A 22 -2.64 6.15 -19.55
N ARG A 23 -2.22 5.26 -18.63
CA ARG A 23 -1.98 3.83 -18.94
C ARG A 23 -3.25 3.10 -19.38
N VAL A 24 -4.38 3.37 -18.73
CA VAL A 24 -5.68 2.80 -19.10
C VAL A 24 -6.10 3.24 -20.49
N ALA A 25 -5.92 4.53 -20.81
CA ALA A 25 -6.22 5.07 -22.14
C ALA A 25 -5.33 4.46 -23.23
N GLU A 26 -4.03 4.36 -22.98
CA GLU A 26 -3.06 3.71 -23.88
C GLU A 26 -3.41 2.23 -24.13
N ALA A 27 -3.89 1.53 -23.11
CA ALA A 27 -4.33 0.14 -23.21
C ALA A 27 -5.73 -0.04 -23.83
N GLY A 28 -6.45 1.04 -24.14
CA GLY A 28 -7.82 0.98 -24.70
C GLY A 28 -8.87 0.40 -23.74
N LEU A 29 -8.63 0.44 -22.43
CA LEU A 29 -9.53 -0.14 -21.43
C LEU A 29 -10.64 0.85 -21.06
N CYS A 30 -11.90 0.44 -21.26
CA CYS A 30 -13.08 1.29 -20.98
C CYS A 30 -13.79 0.93 -19.66
N ASN A 31 -13.38 -0.13 -18.98
CA ASN A 31 -14.03 -0.70 -17.80
C ASN A 31 -13.29 -0.38 -16.48
N VAL A 32 -12.53 0.73 -16.44
CA VAL A 32 -11.75 1.13 -15.26
C VAL A 32 -12.20 2.51 -14.77
N SER A 33 -12.57 2.58 -13.50
CA SER A 33 -12.87 3.83 -12.80
C SER A 33 -11.82 4.11 -11.73
N PHE A 34 -11.50 5.39 -11.53
CA PHE A 34 -10.57 5.83 -10.49
C PHE A 34 -11.30 6.76 -9.51
N ALA A 35 -11.11 6.52 -8.22
CA ALA A 35 -11.57 7.38 -7.14
C ALA A 35 -10.36 7.78 -6.28
N GLN A 36 -10.31 9.05 -5.88
CA GLN A 36 -9.41 9.53 -4.84
C GLN A 36 -10.19 9.53 -3.54
N SER A 37 -9.75 8.74 -2.57
CA SER A 37 -10.42 8.61 -1.27
C SER A 37 -9.41 8.20 -0.21
N ASP A 38 -9.72 8.52 1.03
CA ASP A 38 -9.06 7.93 2.19
C ASP A 38 -9.49 6.46 2.31
N VAL A 39 -8.55 5.56 2.62
CA VAL A 39 -8.83 4.12 2.71
C VAL A 39 -9.85 3.78 3.80
N HIS A 40 -9.95 4.61 4.85
CA HIS A 40 -10.94 4.48 5.91
C HIS A 40 -12.34 4.96 5.50
N GLN A 41 -12.47 5.63 4.36
CA GLN A 41 -13.71 6.26 3.88
C GLN A 41 -14.17 5.73 2.52
N ILE A 42 -13.70 4.54 2.11
CA ILE A 42 -14.13 3.92 0.86
C ILE A 42 -15.63 3.60 0.96
N GLN A 43 -16.41 4.19 0.07
CA GLN A 43 -17.84 3.94 -0.06
C GLN A 43 -18.12 3.15 -1.32
N SER A 44 -19.02 2.17 -1.23
CA SER A 44 -19.57 1.49 -2.38
C SER A 44 -21.07 1.25 -2.21
N SER A 45 -21.84 1.45 -3.28
CA SER A 45 -23.27 1.17 -3.29
C SER A 45 -23.59 -0.32 -3.46
N LYS A 46 -22.62 -1.11 -3.93
CA LYS A 46 -22.71 -2.56 -4.09
C LYS A 46 -21.41 -3.22 -3.61
N PRO A 47 -21.47 -4.40 -2.99
CA PRO A 47 -20.26 -5.10 -2.58
C PRO A 47 -19.43 -5.53 -3.80
N PHE A 48 -18.12 -5.47 -3.68
CA PHE A 48 -17.16 -5.93 -4.67
C PHE A 48 -17.03 -7.46 -4.65
N ASP A 49 -16.66 -8.04 -5.78
CA ASP A 49 -16.26 -9.46 -5.86
C ASP A 49 -14.87 -9.70 -5.26
N ALA A 50 -13.99 -8.70 -5.34
CA ALA A 50 -12.64 -8.77 -4.80
C ALA A 50 -12.11 -7.38 -4.40
N ALA A 51 -11.25 -7.35 -3.38
CA ALA A 51 -10.42 -6.21 -3.01
C ALA A 51 -8.95 -6.61 -3.01
N VAL A 52 -8.11 -5.79 -3.65
CA VAL A 52 -6.66 -6.03 -3.76
C VAL A 52 -5.90 -4.80 -3.28
N GLY A 53 -4.99 -5.00 -2.33
CA GLY A 53 -4.03 -4.00 -1.87
C GLY A 53 -2.60 -4.45 -2.13
N ARG A 54 -1.70 -3.51 -2.40
CA ARG A 54 -0.27 -3.82 -2.56
C ARG A 54 0.56 -2.70 -1.96
N PHE A 55 1.44 -3.05 -1.03
CA PHE A 55 2.35 -2.13 -0.36
C PHE A 55 1.61 -0.94 0.29
N ILE A 56 0.48 -1.22 0.94
CA ILE A 56 -0.39 -0.20 1.53
C ILE A 56 -0.47 -0.36 3.05
N LEU A 57 -0.56 -1.58 3.58
CA LEU A 57 -0.78 -1.81 5.00
C LEU A 57 0.37 -1.27 5.84
N MET A 58 1.60 -1.33 5.34
CA MET A 58 2.80 -0.85 6.03
C MET A 58 2.74 0.66 6.31
N TRP A 59 1.86 1.40 5.64
CA TRP A 59 1.73 2.85 5.80
C TRP A 59 0.54 3.26 6.66
N LEU A 60 -0.27 2.30 7.12
CA LEU A 60 -1.48 2.57 7.86
C LEU A 60 -1.21 2.51 9.37
N PRO A 61 -1.75 3.45 10.15
CA PRO A 61 -1.60 3.41 11.61
C PRO A 61 -2.34 2.22 12.24
N ASP A 62 -3.45 1.77 11.63
CA ASP A 62 -4.24 0.61 12.05
C ASP A 62 -4.64 -0.24 10.82
N PRO A 63 -3.74 -1.10 10.32
CA PRO A 63 -4.01 -1.93 9.14
C PRO A 63 -5.12 -2.96 9.39
N VAL A 64 -5.31 -3.40 10.64
CA VAL A 64 -6.35 -4.40 10.99
C VAL A 64 -7.75 -3.79 10.85
N SER A 65 -7.94 -2.57 11.35
CA SER A 65 -9.20 -1.84 11.16
C SER A 65 -9.50 -1.59 9.69
N VAL A 66 -8.49 -1.23 8.89
CA VAL A 66 -8.66 -1.06 7.44
C VAL A 66 -9.02 -2.37 6.75
N LEU A 67 -8.33 -3.47 7.05
CA LEU A 67 -8.67 -4.79 6.50
C LEU A 67 -10.10 -5.19 6.85
N ARG A 68 -10.55 -4.91 8.07
CA ARG A 68 -11.93 -5.15 8.49
C ARG A 68 -12.91 -4.33 7.66
N SER A 69 -12.70 -3.03 7.53
CA SER A 69 -13.56 -2.16 6.72
C SER A 69 -13.59 -2.58 5.25
N VAL A 70 -12.43 -2.87 4.65
CA VAL A 70 -12.34 -3.36 3.26
C VAL A 70 -13.06 -4.69 3.09
N SER A 71 -12.94 -5.61 4.06
CA SER A 71 -13.63 -6.91 3.99
C SER A 71 -15.16 -6.78 3.97
N GLN A 72 -15.72 -5.75 4.63
CA GLN A 72 -17.16 -5.47 4.62
C GLN A 72 -17.65 -4.92 3.27
N LEU A 73 -16.76 -4.36 2.46
CA LEU A 73 -17.06 -3.91 1.10
C LEU A 73 -17.05 -5.07 0.09
N VAL A 74 -16.59 -6.27 0.49
CA VAL A 74 -16.54 -7.45 -0.38
C VAL A 74 -17.71 -8.37 -0.02
N ARG A 75 -18.34 -8.96 -1.05
CA ARG A 75 -19.48 -9.86 -0.82
C ARG A 75 -19.05 -11.13 -0.06
N PRO A 76 -19.98 -11.84 0.60
CA PRO A 76 -19.72 -13.20 1.07
C PRO A 76 -19.19 -14.09 -0.06
N GLY A 77 -18.11 -14.83 0.22
CA GLY A 77 -17.41 -15.66 -0.76
C GLY A 77 -16.57 -14.88 -1.79
N GLY A 78 -16.39 -13.57 -1.62
CA GLY A 78 -15.44 -12.77 -2.41
C GLY A 78 -14.01 -12.85 -1.88
N VAL A 79 -13.07 -12.19 -2.57
CA VAL A 79 -11.63 -12.27 -2.26
C VAL A 79 -11.12 -10.98 -1.64
N VAL A 80 -10.31 -11.10 -0.59
CA VAL A 80 -9.51 -9.99 -0.06
C VAL A 80 -8.05 -10.42 -0.11
N ALA A 81 -7.22 -9.72 -0.89
CA ALA A 81 -5.82 -10.07 -1.09
C ALA A 81 -4.91 -8.86 -0.90
N PHE A 82 -3.93 -8.97 0.01
CA PHE A 82 -2.95 -7.93 0.25
C PHE A 82 -1.55 -8.48 0.06
N HIS A 83 -0.77 -7.80 -0.78
CA HIS A 83 0.64 -8.12 -1.02
C HIS A 83 1.52 -7.11 -0.30
N GLU A 84 2.15 -7.57 0.79
CA GLU A 84 3.03 -6.76 1.65
C GLU A 84 4.43 -7.39 1.72
N PRO A 85 5.48 -6.59 1.93
CA PRO A 85 6.81 -7.12 2.13
C PRO A 85 6.95 -7.65 3.57
N TYR A 86 7.45 -8.88 3.71
CA TYR A 86 7.79 -9.44 5.02
C TYR A 86 9.31 -9.41 5.22
N TRP A 87 9.79 -8.37 5.90
CA TRP A 87 11.21 -7.99 5.90
C TRP A 87 12.09 -8.83 6.82
N VAL A 88 11.59 -9.26 7.96
CA VAL A 88 12.35 -10.03 8.97
C VAL A 88 13.02 -11.28 8.37
N PRO A 89 12.31 -12.19 7.66
CA PRO A 89 12.98 -13.36 7.08
C PRO A 89 13.88 -12.99 5.90
N VAL A 90 13.55 -11.94 5.15
CA VAL A 90 14.39 -11.50 4.02
C VAL A 90 15.75 -11.05 4.53
N LEU A 91 15.79 -10.20 5.57
CA LEU A 91 17.05 -9.75 6.16
C LEU A 91 17.85 -10.93 6.74
N SER A 92 17.17 -11.85 7.41
CA SER A 92 17.79 -13.05 7.98
C SER A 92 18.41 -13.96 6.90
N LEU A 93 17.69 -14.19 5.81
CA LEU A 93 18.15 -15.00 4.68
C LEU A 93 19.36 -14.38 3.97
N LEU A 94 19.39 -13.05 3.87
CA LEU A 94 20.43 -12.33 3.13
C LEU A 94 21.67 -12.00 3.97
N ALA A 95 21.62 -12.20 5.30
CA ALA A 95 22.73 -11.90 6.21
C ALA A 95 24.08 -12.54 5.80
N PRO A 96 24.15 -13.79 5.29
CA PRO A 96 25.42 -14.39 4.87
C PRO A 96 25.96 -13.87 3.53
N LEU A 97 25.21 -13.02 2.82
CA LEU A 97 25.52 -12.54 1.47
C LEU A 97 25.82 -11.02 1.53
N PRO A 98 27.07 -10.57 1.68
CA PRO A 98 27.38 -9.20 2.10
C PRO A 98 26.77 -8.09 1.22
N LEU A 99 26.82 -8.26 -0.11
CA LEU A 99 26.24 -7.28 -1.05
C LEU A 99 24.70 -7.25 -0.98
N TRP A 100 24.07 -8.43 -0.85
CA TRP A 100 22.63 -8.54 -0.73
C TRP A 100 22.13 -8.02 0.60
N SER A 101 22.83 -8.34 1.69
CA SER A 101 22.56 -7.78 3.02
C SER A 101 22.63 -6.26 2.98
N ALA A 102 23.69 -5.68 2.43
CA ALA A 102 23.82 -4.22 2.35
C ALA A 102 22.68 -3.58 1.55
N THR A 103 22.30 -4.19 0.43
CA THR A 103 21.20 -3.70 -0.42
C THR A 103 19.86 -3.80 0.29
N ALA A 104 19.55 -4.94 0.92
CA ALA A 104 18.32 -5.15 1.66
C ALA A 104 18.22 -4.20 2.86
N SER A 105 19.32 -3.96 3.58
CA SER A 105 19.38 -2.99 4.67
C SER A 105 19.08 -1.57 4.19
N LEU A 106 19.63 -1.14 3.05
CA LEU A 106 19.33 0.19 2.49
C LEU A 106 17.86 0.34 2.11
N ILE A 107 17.26 -0.70 1.52
CA ILE A 107 15.83 -0.66 1.16
C ILE A 107 14.97 -0.64 2.43
N HIS A 108 15.26 -1.51 3.40
CA HIS A 108 14.56 -1.57 4.67
C HIS A 108 14.61 -0.23 5.41
N GLU A 109 15.80 0.37 5.51
CA GLU A 109 16.00 1.66 6.14
C GLU A 109 15.25 2.79 5.40
N ALA A 110 15.24 2.76 4.05
CA ALA A 110 14.50 3.75 3.28
C ALA A 110 12.98 3.69 3.56
N PHE A 111 12.40 2.49 3.63
CA PHE A 111 10.99 2.32 4.00
C PHE A 111 10.72 2.75 5.44
N GLN A 112 11.56 2.34 6.40
CA GLN A 112 11.41 2.73 7.80
C GLN A 112 11.46 4.26 7.97
N ARG A 113 12.43 4.93 7.33
CA ARG A 113 12.59 6.39 7.40
C ARG A 113 11.49 7.18 6.70
N SER A 114 10.74 6.56 5.80
CA SER A 114 9.60 7.18 5.14
C SER A 114 8.30 7.05 5.94
N GLY A 115 8.31 6.27 7.03
CA GLY A 115 7.18 6.09 7.94
C GLY A 115 6.48 4.73 7.82
N ALA A 116 7.04 3.77 7.08
CA ALA A 116 6.46 2.44 7.01
C ALA A 116 6.71 1.63 8.29
N ASN A 117 5.70 0.88 8.71
CA ASN A 117 5.81 -0.22 9.66
C ASN A 117 6.43 -1.44 8.96
N MET A 118 7.63 -1.80 9.37
CA MET A 118 8.42 -2.90 8.79
C MET A 118 8.17 -4.26 9.46
N GLU A 119 7.37 -4.27 10.53
CA GLU A 119 7.10 -5.41 11.41
C GLU A 119 5.66 -5.93 11.28
N LEU A 120 5.03 -5.67 10.13
CA LEU A 120 3.65 -6.11 9.83
C LEU A 120 3.43 -7.61 9.99
#